data_AF-A0A2H3K875-F1
#
_entry.id   AF-A0A2H3K875-F1
#
_cell.length_a   1.000
_cell.length_b   1.000
_cell.length_c   1.000
_cell.angle_alpha   90.00
_cell.angle_beta   90.00
_cell.angle_gamma   90.00
#
_symmetry.space_group_name_H-M   'P 1'
#
loop_
_entity.id
_entity.type
_entity.pdbx_description
1 polymer ?
#
loop_
_entity_poly.entity_id
_entity_poly.type
_entity_poly.pdbx_seq_one_letter_code
_entity_poly.pdbx_strand_id
1 'polypeptide(L)'
;KGQKIEINPTERELEIIGYPTRNLFDPKYRQFIVTNKSVVPIEVQKANIGKPIPYGLWDSYRTRYAWRPIFEVQHEGIMRSVYMEMINGEKEKLFDTSLIENKFEKRAIIKHTYFSWRDNKKQGYACEIDFDEQELKAAFEEMYKENKDLEAELVFTINHSNNFVTVLLKNGEKKIRLPKTKVKVYKTRGL
;
A
#
# COMPACT_ATOMS: atom_id res chain seq x y z
N LYS A 1 -10.53 -17.21 -2.95
CA LYS A 1 -9.66 -16.89 -4.10
C LYS A 1 -10.55 -16.52 -5.27
N GLY A 2 -10.29 -15.39 -5.91
CA GLY A 2 -11.05 -14.91 -7.06
C GLY A 2 -10.99 -15.92 -8.20
N GLN A 3 -12.16 -16.30 -8.69
CA GLN A 3 -12.34 -17.22 -9.81
C GLN A 3 -13.31 -16.58 -10.79
N LYS A 4 -13.24 -16.98 -12.06
CA LYS A 4 -14.24 -16.56 -13.05
C LYS A 4 -15.58 -17.18 -12.67
N ILE A 5 -16.58 -16.31 -12.51
CA ILE A 5 -17.99 -16.71 -12.41
C ILE A 5 -18.68 -16.12 -13.63
N GLU A 6 -19.36 -16.97 -14.38
CA GLU A 6 -20.15 -16.53 -15.52
C GLU A 6 -21.60 -16.39 -15.08
N ILE A 7 -22.17 -15.20 -15.26
CA ILE A 7 -23.54 -14.88 -14.89
C ILE A 7 -24.28 -14.58 -16.19
N ASN A 8 -25.24 -15.43 -16.53
CA ASN A 8 -26.05 -15.33 -17.73
C ASN A 8 -27.53 -15.24 -17.33
N PRO A 9 -28.05 -14.04 -16.98
CA PRO A 9 -29.43 -13.88 -16.58
C PRO A 9 -30.38 -14.14 -17.75
N THR A 10 -31.55 -14.69 -17.44
CA THR A 10 -32.68 -14.84 -18.36
C THR A 10 -33.32 -13.48 -18.66
N GLU A 11 -34.11 -13.38 -19.73
CA GLU A 11 -34.83 -12.14 -20.07
C GLU A 11 -35.73 -11.65 -18.93
N ARG A 12 -36.44 -12.58 -18.27
CA ARG A 12 -37.26 -12.27 -17.10
C ARG A 12 -36.45 -11.69 -15.94
N GLU A 13 -35.25 -12.21 -15.69
CA GLU A 13 -34.36 -11.65 -14.67
C GLU A 13 -33.84 -10.27 -15.07
N LEU A 14 -33.54 -10.04 -16.36
CA LEU A 14 -33.14 -8.73 -16.87
C LEU A 14 -34.25 -7.68 -16.75
N GLU A 15 -35.51 -8.07 -16.95
CA GLU A 15 -36.67 -7.20 -16.71
C GLU A 15 -36.80 -6.80 -15.24
N ILE A 16 -36.60 -7.76 -14.32
CA ILE A 16 -36.62 -7.51 -12.87
C ILE A 16 -35.46 -6.60 -12.44
N ILE A 17 -34.25 -6.84 -12.95
CA ILE A 17 -33.05 -6.04 -12.66
C ILE A 17 -33.22 -4.59 -13.11
N GLY A 18 -33.90 -4.37 -14.25
CA GLY A 18 -34.24 -3.05 -14.75
C GLY A 18 -33.03 -2.19 -15.16
N TYR A 19 -33.32 -0.94 -15.56
CA TYR A 19 -32.28 0.05 -15.90
C TYR A 19 -31.73 0.73 -14.64
N PRO A 20 -30.42 1.05 -14.57
CA PRO A 20 -29.37 0.85 -15.59
C PRO A 20 -28.67 -0.51 -15.52
N THR A 21 -28.92 -1.30 -14.47
CA THR A 21 -28.16 -2.51 -14.15
C THR A 21 -28.24 -3.58 -15.25
N ARG A 22 -29.37 -3.70 -15.97
CA ARG A 22 -29.52 -4.62 -17.11
C ARG A 22 -28.47 -4.40 -18.20
N ASN A 23 -27.99 -3.16 -18.37
CA ASN A 23 -27.04 -2.81 -19.42
C ASN A 23 -25.66 -3.44 -19.19
N LEU A 24 -25.33 -3.84 -17.96
CA LEU A 24 -24.09 -4.58 -17.66
C LEU A 24 -24.03 -5.91 -18.43
N PHE A 25 -25.20 -6.50 -18.71
CA PHE A 25 -25.33 -7.77 -19.42
C PHE A 25 -25.42 -7.61 -20.94
N ASP A 26 -25.60 -6.38 -21.47
CA ASP A 26 -25.57 -6.11 -22.91
C ASP A 26 -24.12 -6.06 -23.46
N PRO A 27 -23.74 -6.96 -24.40
CA PRO A 27 -22.42 -6.93 -25.04
C PRO A 27 -22.08 -5.60 -25.73
N LYS A 28 -23.05 -4.94 -26.37
CA LYS A 28 -22.82 -3.66 -27.06
C LYS A 28 -22.51 -2.56 -26.06
N TYR A 29 -23.23 -2.51 -24.95
CA TYR A 29 -22.98 -1.56 -23.87
C TYR A 29 -21.59 -1.76 -23.25
N ARG A 30 -21.20 -3.01 -22.96
CA ARG A 30 -19.84 -3.31 -22.45
C ARG A 30 -18.75 -2.84 -23.42
N GLN A 31 -18.91 -3.11 -24.71
CA GLN A 31 -17.96 -2.66 -25.73
C GLN A 31 -17.89 -1.13 -25.81
N PHE A 32 -19.04 -0.45 -25.73
CA PHE A 32 -19.10 1.01 -25.69
C PHE A 32 -18.32 1.56 -24.50
N ILE A 33 -18.56 1.04 -23.29
CA ILE A 33 -17.86 1.50 -22.07
C ILE A 33 -16.34 1.31 -22.18
N VAL A 34 -15.88 0.15 -22.63
CA VAL A 34 -14.44 -0.15 -22.73
C VAL A 34 -13.72 0.71 -23.78
N THR A 35 -14.41 1.09 -24.86
CA THR A 35 -13.82 1.90 -25.95
C THR A 35 -14.00 3.40 -25.75
N ASN A 36 -14.93 3.83 -24.90
CA ASN A 36 -15.21 5.23 -24.65
C ASN A 36 -14.06 5.90 -23.88
N LYS A 37 -13.36 6.81 -24.56
CA LYS A 37 -12.19 7.54 -24.03
C LYS A 37 -12.52 8.43 -22.82
N SER A 38 -13.76 8.90 -22.71
CA SER A 38 -14.21 9.71 -21.57
C SER A 38 -14.48 8.85 -20.33
N VAL A 39 -14.65 7.53 -20.50
CA VAL A 39 -14.87 6.58 -19.40
C VAL A 39 -13.59 5.84 -19.05
N VAL A 40 -12.90 5.29 -20.06
CA VAL A 40 -11.63 4.59 -19.91
C VAL A 40 -10.56 5.34 -20.72
N PRO A 41 -9.56 5.96 -20.07
CA PRO A 41 -8.49 6.65 -20.77
C PRO A 41 -7.74 5.75 -21.77
N ILE A 42 -7.24 6.34 -22.87
CA ILE A 42 -6.57 5.59 -23.96
C ILE A 42 -5.36 4.80 -23.45
N GLU A 43 -4.63 5.37 -22.50
CA GLU A 43 -3.46 4.75 -21.87
C GLU A 43 -3.83 3.45 -21.16
N VAL A 44 -4.96 3.45 -20.45
CA VAL A 44 -5.49 2.28 -19.74
C VAL A 44 -6.01 1.24 -20.73
N GLN A 45 -6.70 1.67 -21.79
CA GLN A 45 -7.12 0.76 -22.85
C GLN A 45 -5.92 0.03 -23.44
N LYS A 46 -4.92 0.78 -23.95
CA LYS A 46 -3.67 0.24 -24.53
C LYS A 46 -2.92 -0.69 -23.58
N ALA A 47 -2.80 -0.30 -22.31
CA ALA A 47 -2.09 -1.09 -21.31
C ALA A 47 -2.76 -2.43 -21.00
N ASN A 48 -4.05 -2.61 -21.32
CA ASN A 48 -4.82 -3.82 -21.02
C ASN A 48 -5.27 -4.61 -22.25
N ILE A 49 -4.93 -4.18 -23.47
CA ILE A 49 -5.23 -4.96 -24.70
C ILE A 49 -4.60 -6.36 -24.57
N GLY A 50 -5.42 -7.39 -24.77
CA GLY A 50 -4.99 -8.80 -24.76
C GLY A 50 -4.62 -9.35 -23.38
N LYS A 51 -4.72 -8.56 -22.30
CA LYS A 51 -4.46 -9.04 -20.95
C LYS A 51 -5.71 -9.72 -20.38
N PRO A 52 -5.58 -10.92 -19.79
CA PRO A 52 -6.70 -11.54 -19.09
C PRO A 52 -7.06 -10.74 -17.84
N ILE A 53 -8.29 -10.93 -17.35
CA ILE A 53 -8.67 -10.43 -16.03
C ILE A 53 -7.73 -11.07 -14.99
N PRO A 54 -7.08 -10.28 -14.12
CA PRO A 54 -6.13 -10.80 -13.14
C PRO A 54 -6.88 -11.39 -11.94
N TYR A 55 -7.54 -12.53 -12.14
CA TYR A 55 -8.18 -13.29 -11.06
C TYR A 55 -7.15 -13.58 -9.95
N GLY A 56 -7.55 -13.40 -8.68
CA GLY A 56 -6.64 -13.57 -7.55
C GLY A 56 -5.89 -12.30 -7.12
N LEU A 57 -5.85 -11.25 -7.96
CA LEU A 57 -5.12 -10.02 -7.62
C LEU A 57 -5.65 -9.37 -6.33
N TRP A 58 -6.96 -9.23 -6.22
CA TRP A 58 -7.59 -8.68 -5.03
C TRP A 58 -7.42 -9.56 -3.79
N ASP A 59 -7.26 -10.88 -3.94
CA ASP A 59 -6.92 -11.75 -2.82
C ASP A 59 -5.50 -11.46 -2.32
N SER A 60 -4.55 -11.18 -3.23
CA SER A 60 -3.18 -10.81 -2.83
C SER A 60 -3.17 -9.55 -1.96
N TYR A 61 -3.99 -8.55 -2.29
CA TYR A 61 -4.11 -7.31 -1.52
C TYR A 61 -4.74 -7.51 -0.14
N ARG A 62 -5.52 -8.58 0.05
CA ARG A 62 -6.11 -8.92 1.34
C ARG A 62 -5.16 -9.69 2.26
N THR A 63 -3.97 -10.06 1.77
CA THR A 63 -2.96 -10.71 2.61
C THR A 63 -2.48 -9.72 3.66
N ARG A 64 -2.53 -10.15 4.92
CA ARG A 64 -2.12 -9.35 6.07
C ARG A 64 -0.98 -10.04 6.79
N TYR A 65 -0.05 -9.23 7.26
CA TYR A 65 1.15 -9.64 7.98
C TYR A 65 1.18 -8.90 9.32
N ALA A 66 1.63 -9.55 10.39
CA ALA A 66 1.79 -8.88 11.68
C ALA A 66 3.08 -8.05 11.68
N TRP A 67 2.97 -6.73 11.52
CA TRP A 67 4.14 -5.84 11.49
C TRP A 67 3.85 -4.47 12.09
N ARG A 68 4.92 -3.75 12.45
CA ARG A 68 4.87 -2.35 12.92
C ARG A 68 6.00 -1.50 12.33
N PRO A 69 5.81 -0.19 12.16
CA PRO A 69 6.89 0.70 11.75
C PRO A 69 7.80 1.04 12.94
N ILE A 70 9.11 1.07 12.74
CA ILE A 70 10.10 1.52 13.74
C ILE A 70 10.92 2.63 13.13
N PHE A 71 11.18 3.69 13.90
CA PHE A 71 11.93 4.84 13.42
C PHE A 71 13.19 5.04 14.26
N GLU A 72 14.33 4.91 13.61
CA GLU A 72 15.63 5.19 14.19
C GLU A 72 16.02 6.62 13.83
N VAL A 73 15.63 7.55 14.70
CA VAL A 73 15.96 8.97 14.57
C VAL A 73 17.31 9.23 15.27
N GLN A 74 18.31 9.64 14.50
CA GLN A 74 19.60 10.02 15.07
C GLN A 74 19.47 11.26 15.96
N HIS A 75 20.38 11.42 16.93
CA HIS A 75 20.46 12.58 17.82
C HIS A 75 19.19 12.86 18.66
N GLU A 76 18.55 11.81 19.19
CA GLU A 76 17.39 11.93 20.09
C GLU A 76 16.19 12.68 19.47
N GLY A 77 16.07 12.63 18.14
CA GLY A 77 14.95 13.26 17.46
C GLY A 77 13.62 12.60 17.84
N ILE A 78 12.58 13.42 17.97
CA ILE A 78 11.26 13.00 18.43
C ILE A 78 10.33 12.83 17.23
N MET A 79 9.88 11.60 17.00
CA MET A 79 8.85 11.31 16.01
C MET A 79 7.52 11.93 16.45
N ARG A 80 6.81 12.56 15.50
CA ARG A 80 5.57 13.32 15.77
C ARG A 80 4.34 12.61 15.26
N SER A 81 4.36 12.20 14.01
CA SER A 81 3.25 11.49 13.41
C SER A 81 3.73 10.65 12.24
N VAL A 82 3.02 9.55 12.01
CA VAL A 82 3.24 8.61 10.93
C VAL A 82 1.89 8.37 10.27
N TYR A 83 1.86 8.52 8.96
CA TYR A 83 0.72 8.20 8.11
C TYR A 83 1.16 7.10 7.16
N MET A 84 0.34 6.07 7.03
CA MET A 84 0.58 4.90 6.21
C MET A 84 -0.61 4.68 5.30
N GLU A 85 -0.34 4.44 4.02
CA GLU A 85 -1.31 3.93 3.06
C GLU A 85 -0.85 2.53 2.62
N MET A 86 -1.76 1.58 2.67
CA MET A 86 -1.51 0.18 2.38
C MET A 86 -1.92 -0.15 0.94
N ILE A 87 -1.41 -1.25 0.38
CA ILE A 87 -1.69 -1.64 -1.02
C ILE A 87 -3.17 -1.94 -1.30
N ASN A 88 -3.95 -2.25 -0.26
CA ASN A 88 -5.39 -2.49 -0.35
C ASN A 88 -6.23 -1.20 -0.22
N GLY A 89 -5.59 -0.04 -0.07
CA GLY A 89 -6.24 1.25 0.10
C GLY A 89 -6.58 1.62 1.54
N GLU A 90 -6.29 0.75 2.53
CA GLU A 90 -6.39 1.12 3.95
C GLU A 90 -5.41 2.25 4.27
N LYS A 91 -5.82 3.12 5.20
CA LYS A 91 -5.05 4.27 5.65
C LYS A 91 -5.03 4.29 7.16
N GLU A 92 -3.85 4.50 7.72
CA GLU A 92 -3.64 4.53 9.17
C GLU A 92 -2.78 5.73 9.54
N LYS A 93 -3.09 6.34 10.68
CA LYS A 93 -2.27 7.41 11.24
C LYS A 93 -1.92 7.07 12.68
N LEU A 94 -0.62 6.90 12.94
CA LEU A 94 -0.07 6.78 14.29
C LEU A 94 0.33 8.17 14.78
N PHE A 95 -0.23 8.57 15.92
CA PHE A 95 0.06 9.80 16.63
C PHE A 95 -0.14 9.63 18.13
N ASP A 96 0.63 10.37 18.92
CA ASP A 96 0.57 10.39 20.38
C ASP A 96 0.58 8.97 20.99
N THR A 97 -0.44 8.57 21.76
CA THR A 97 -0.52 7.24 22.40
C THR A 97 -0.32 6.08 21.42
N SER A 98 -0.93 6.13 20.23
CA SER A 98 -0.79 5.04 19.24
C SER A 98 0.65 4.90 18.70
N LEU A 99 1.38 6.02 18.64
CA LEU A 99 2.79 6.03 18.23
C LEU A 99 3.71 5.57 19.38
N ILE A 100 3.34 5.84 20.63
CA ILE A 100 4.08 5.38 21.82
C ILE A 100 3.90 3.88 22.03
N GLU A 101 2.66 3.39 21.95
CA GLU A 101 2.36 1.97 22.13
C GLU A 101 2.91 1.12 20.97
N ASN A 102 2.75 1.61 19.73
CA ASN A 102 3.28 1.02 18.50
C ASN A 102 3.24 -0.52 18.49
N LYS A 103 2.03 -1.07 18.62
CA LYS A 103 1.78 -2.51 18.72
C LYS A 103 1.94 -3.18 17.35
N PHE A 104 2.31 -4.46 17.37
CA PHE A 104 2.21 -5.29 16.19
C PHE A 104 0.74 -5.48 15.83
N GLU A 105 0.40 -5.24 14.57
CA GLU A 105 -0.96 -5.47 14.08
C GLU A 105 -0.92 -6.13 12.71
N LYS A 106 -1.99 -6.86 12.40
CA LYS A 106 -2.17 -7.52 11.09
C LYS A 106 -2.58 -6.48 10.05
N ARG A 107 -1.58 -5.93 9.38
CA ARG A 107 -1.70 -4.90 8.33
C ARG A 107 -1.42 -5.51 6.97
N ALA A 108 -2.06 -4.98 5.92
CA ALA A 108 -1.56 -5.20 4.56
C ALA A 108 -0.17 -4.56 4.41
N ILE A 109 0.57 -4.94 3.36
CA ILE A 109 1.88 -4.33 3.12
C ILE A 109 1.70 -2.85 2.77
N ILE A 110 2.67 -2.04 3.18
CA ILE A 110 2.64 -0.60 2.97
C ILE A 110 2.83 -0.26 1.48
N LYS A 111 2.15 0.77 0.99
CA LYS A 111 2.34 1.30 -0.37
C LYS A 111 3.07 2.62 -0.33
N HIS A 112 2.74 3.44 0.67
CA HIS A 112 3.22 4.79 0.81
C HIS A 112 3.23 5.18 2.30
N THR A 113 4.23 5.96 2.72
CA THR A 113 4.22 6.56 4.06
C THR A 113 4.65 8.02 4.03
N TYR A 114 4.05 8.77 4.93
CA TYR A 114 4.46 10.11 5.30
C TYR A 114 4.74 10.12 6.80
N PHE A 115 5.88 10.64 7.25
CA PHE A 115 6.12 10.82 8.67
C PHE A 115 6.94 12.07 8.97
N SER A 116 6.92 12.49 10.22
CA SER A 116 7.50 13.75 10.65
C SER A 116 8.19 13.64 12.00
N TRP A 117 9.33 14.31 12.14
CA TRP A 117 10.09 14.34 13.38
C TRP A 117 10.68 15.74 13.63
N ARG A 118 11.07 16.00 14.88
CA ARG A 118 11.92 17.14 15.22
C ARG A 118 13.28 16.65 15.67
N ASP A 119 14.35 17.30 15.24
CA ASP A 119 15.68 17.06 15.80
C ASP A 119 15.84 17.70 17.19
N ASN A 120 16.99 17.46 17.82
CA ASN A 120 17.34 18.05 19.11
C ASN A 120 17.40 19.60 19.12
N LYS A 121 17.55 20.24 17.95
CA LYS A 121 17.49 21.69 17.78
C LYS A 121 16.07 22.20 17.54
N LYS A 122 15.06 21.34 17.70
CA LYS A 122 13.65 21.60 17.43
C LYS A 122 13.35 21.93 15.96
N GLN A 123 14.28 21.66 15.03
CA GLN A 123 14.00 21.78 13.60
C GLN A 123 13.13 20.61 13.18
N GLY A 124 11.99 20.94 12.55
CA GLY A 124 11.08 19.95 12.00
C GLY A 124 11.53 19.41 10.64
N TYR A 125 11.30 18.12 10.42
CA TYR A 125 11.48 17.44 9.14
C TYR A 125 10.26 16.58 8.85
N ALA A 126 9.98 16.40 7.56
CA ALA A 126 9.03 15.42 7.09
C ALA A 126 9.65 14.60 5.97
N CYS A 127 9.20 13.35 5.87
CA CYS A 127 9.63 12.39 4.88
C CYS A 127 8.41 11.77 4.22
N GLU A 128 8.49 11.63 2.91
CA GLU A 128 7.54 10.92 2.07
C GLU A 128 8.28 9.77 1.39
N ILE A 129 7.74 8.56 1.44
CA ILE A 129 8.34 7.38 0.82
C ILE A 129 7.29 6.62 0.02
N ASP A 130 7.57 6.47 -1.28
CA ASP A 130 6.85 5.54 -2.16
C ASP A 130 7.61 4.22 -2.28
N PHE A 131 6.90 3.11 -2.09
CA PHE A 131 7.48 1.77 -2.16
C PHE A 131 7.33 1.15 -3.56
N ASP A 132 8.32 0.37 -3.97
CA ASP A 132 8.18 -0.52 -5.12
C ASP A 132 7.34 -1.75 -4.72
N GLU A 133 6.16 -1.88 -5.32
CA GLU A 133 5.19 -2.91 -4.93
C GLU A 133 5.74 -4.33 -5.11
N GLN A 134 6.55 -4.58 -6.16
CA GLN A 134 7.10 -5.91 -6.44
C GLN A 134 8.19 -6.29 -5.44
N GLU A 135 9.14 -5.38 -5.17
CA GLU A 135 10.18 -5.58 -4.16
C GLU A 135 9.57 -5.80 -2.78
N LEU A 136 8.57 -5.00 -2.41
CA LEU A 136 7.96 -5.10 -1.10
C LEU A 136 7.17 -6.41 -0.93
N LYS A 137 6.39 -6.82 -1.93
CA LYS A 137 5.70 -8.11 -1.91
C LYS A 137 6.68 -9.26 -1.74
N ALA A 138 7.76 -9.27 -2.54
CA ALA A 138 8.79 -10.30 -2.45
C ALA A 138 9.46 -10.32 -1.06
N ALA A 139 9.76 -9.15 -0.48
CA ALA A 139 10.37 -9.05 0.84
C ALA A 139 9.46 -9.59 1.95
N PHE A 140 8.16 -9.28 1.93
CA PHE A 140 7.20 -9.80 2.90
C PHE A 140 6.95 -11.30 2.70
N GLU A 141 6.78 -11.77 1.47
CA GLU A 141 6.62 -13.21 1.20
C GLU A 141 7.83 -14.01 1.68
N GLU A 142 9.05 -13.52 1.44
CA GLU A 142 10.28 -14.14 1.90
C GLU A 142 10.44 -14.09 3.42
N MET A 143 10.07 -12.97 4.07
CA MET A 143 10.13 -12.85 5.53
C MET A 143 9.21 -13.87 6.20
N TYR A 144 7.96 -13.99 5.75
CA TYR A 144 6.90 -14.81 6.36
C TYR A 144 6.77 -16.23 5.79
N LYS A 145 7.72 -16.64 4.93
CA LYS A 145 7.70 -17.93 4.23
C LYS A 145 7.64 -19.13 5.18
N GLU A 146 8.46 -19.09 6.23
CA GLU A 146 8.60 -20.18 7.21
C GLU A 146 7.58 -20.09 8.34
N ASN A 147 7.21 -18.87 8.75
CA ASN A 147 6.27 -18.61 9.82
C ASN A 147 5.32 -17.46 9.47
N LYS A 148 4.03 -17.77 9.28
CA LYS A 148 3.00 -16.77 8.93
C LYS A 148 2.54 -15.92 10.11
N ASP A 149 2.78 -16.38 11.33
CA ASP A 149 2.43 -15.67 12.56
C ASP A 149 3.62 -14.92 13.17
N LEU A 150 4.73 -14.79 12.43
CA LEU A 150 5.85 -13.98 12.90
C LEU A 150 5.47 -12.50 13.01
N GLU A 151 6.18 -11.77 13.85
CA GLU A 151 6.06 -10.32 14.00
C GLU A 151 7.29 -9.64 13.41
N ALA A 152 7.11 -8.78 12.41
CA ALA A 152 8.21 -8.08 11.75
C ALA A 152 8.19 -6.57 12.02
N GLU A 153 9.38 -5.97 12.00
CA GLU A 153 9.56 -4.53 12.11
C GLU A 153 9.95 -3.98 10.75
N LEU A 154 9.21 -2.97 10.28
CA LEU A 154 9.60 -2.16 9.13
C LEU A 154 10.37 -0.96 9.66
N VAL A 155 11.70 -1.04 9.60
CA VAL A 155 12.61 -0.08 10.24
C VAL A 155 12.99 1.00 9.23
N PHE A 156 12.79 2.25 9.63
CA PHE A 156 13.15 3.47 8.94
C PHE A 156 14.33 4.11 9.66
N THR A 157 15.51 4.07 9.05
CA THR A 157 16.72 4.68 9.62
C THR A 157 16.98 6.01 8.94
N ILE A 158 16.89 7.10 9.70
CA ILE A 158 17.15 8.46 9.23
C ILE A 158 18.65 8.72 9.34
N ASN A 159 19.26 9.29 8.30
CA ASN A 159 20.68 9.59 8.33
C ASN A 159 21.03 10.80 9.21
N HIS A 160 22.30 10.94 9.59
CA HIS A 160 22.78 12.04 10.44
C HIS A 160 22.44 13.44 9.90
N SER A 161 22.40 13.61 8.58
CA SER A 161 22.11 14.90 7.95
C SER A 161 20.62 15.22 7.83
N ASN A 162 19.72 14.33 8.30
CA ASN A 162 18.26 14.46 8.18
C ASN A 162 17.79 14.77 6.75
N ASN A 163 18.44 14.16 5.74
CA ASN A 163 18.12 14.38 4.33
C ASN A 163 17.89 13.08 3.56
N PHE A 164 18.06 11.93 4.20
CA PHE A 164 17.84 10.63 3.60
C PHE A 164 17.35 9.61 4.62
N VAL A 165 16.56 8.65 4.16
CA VAL A 165 16.02 7.56 4.98
C VAL A 165 16.26 6.25 4.25
N THR A 166 16.70 5.24 4.99
CA THR A 166 16.79 3.86 4.49
C THR A 166 15.69 3.01 5.12
N VAL A 167 15.21 2.01 4.38
CA VAL A 167 14.15 1.12 4.85
C VAL A 167 14.63 -0.33 4.81
N LEU A 168 14.33 -1.07 5.88
CA LEU A 168 14.58 -2.50 5.98
C LEU A 168 13.41 -3.20 6.69
N LEU A 169 13.14 -4.44 6.28
CA LEU A 169 12.22 -5.33 6.97
C LEU A 169 13.03 -6.29 7.84
N LYS A 170 12.68 -6.42 9.12
CA LYS A 170 13.46 -7.18 10.11
C LYS A 170 12.59 -8.09 10.97
N ASN A 171 13.08 -9.29 11.24
CA ASN A 171 12.60 -10.16 12.32
C ASN A 171 13.83 -10.83 12.96
N GLY A 172 14.17 -10.47 14.21
CA GLY A 172 15.38 -10.94 14.88
C GLY A 172 16.65 -10.64 14.07
N GLU A 173 17.36 -11.70 13.65
CA GLU A 173 18.58 -11.63 12.83
C GLU A 173 18.29 -11.50 11.34
N LYS A 174 17.12 -11.93 10.85
CA LYS A 174 16.74 -11.84 9.44
C LYS A 174 16.44 -10.38 9.08
N LYS A 175 17.15 -9.86 8.07
CA LYS A 175 17.04 -8.48 7.58
C LYS A 175 16.97 -8.45 6.07
N ILE A 176 15.96 -7.78 5.51
CA ILE A 176 15.78 -7.59 4.08
C ILE A 176 15.76 -6.09 3.79
N ARG A 177 16.72 -5.60 2.99
CA ARG A 177 16.78 -4.18 2.61
C ARG A 177 15.81 -3.88 1.47
N LEU A 178 15.27 -2.66 1.45
CA LEU A 178 14.33 -2.18 0.43
C LEU A 178 14.93 -0.97 -0.32
N PRO A 179 15.90 -1.16 -1.22
CA PRO A 179 16.63 -0.07 -1.87
C PRO A 179 15.83 0.66 -2.96
N LYS A 180 14.73 0.11 -3.50
CA LYS A 180 13.98 0.75 -4.59
C LYS A 180 12.98 1.80 -4.10
N THR A 181 12.93 2.08 -2.81
CA THR A 181 12.08 3.13 -2.23
C THR A 181 12.44 4.50 -2.77
N LYS A 182 11.43 5.28 -3.17
CA LYS A 182 11.61 6.68 -3.56
C LYS A 182 11.40 7.56 -2.35
N VAL A 183 12.48 8.14 -1.84
CA VAL A 183 12.51 8.89 -0.58
C VAL A 183 12.61 10.38 -0.88
N LYS A 184 11.74 11.18 -0.26
CA LYS A 184 11.80 12.65 -0.28
C LYS A 184 11.79 13.18 1.14
N VAL A 185 12.85 13.87 1.53
CA VAL A 185 12.96 14.51 2.85
C VAL A 185 13.01 16.01 2.69
N TYR A 186 12.28 16.73 3.54
CA TYR A 186 12.26 18.19 3.53
C TYR A 186 12.15 18.75 4.93
N LYS A 187 12.69 19.96 5.09
CA LYS A 187 12.54 20.76 6.31
C LYS A 187 11.14 21.34 6.39
N THR A 188 10.59 21.40 7.59
CA THR A 188 9.30 22.02 7.86
C THR A 188 9.37 22.91 9.08
N ARG A 189 8.62 24.02 9.04
CA ARG A 189 8.46 24.96 10.16
C ARG A 189 7.18 24.71 10.96
N GLY A 190 6.29 23.84 10.46
CA GLY A 190 4.94 23.63 10.98
C GLY A 190 4.77 22.41 11.88
N LEU A 191 5.86 21.85 12.41
CA LEU A 191 5.83 20.75 13.38
C LEU A 191 6.05 21.28 14.77
#